data_AF-A0A8T3ABW1-F1
#
_entry.id   AF-A0A8T3ABW1-F1
#
_cell.length_a   1.000
_cell.length_b   1.000
_cell.length_c   1.000
_cell.angle_alpha   90.00
_cell.angle_beta   90.00
_cell.angle_gamma   90.00
#
_symmetry.space_group_name_H-M   'P 1'
#
loop_
_entity.id
_entity.type
_entity.pdbx_description
1 polymer ?
#
loop_
_entity_poly.entity_id
_entity_poly.type
_entity_poly.pdbx_seq_one_letter_code
_entity_poly.pdbx_strand_id
1 'polypeptide(L)'
;MFSSVVHILEIVLEYDISSEQRGEAFALLDSIQSFYCSFCLHLMKDILGITAELSDALQRKYQDIVNAMSLVQISKIRLQDMRDNKWDAFITRVSLFCVEHKIITPDLNDKWVARGRSRRGHQEMTNLHHYRVDIFYTVLDMQLQELNNRFTEANTELLLCIACLNPSNLFSAFNKDKLIKLANLYPSDFTP
;
A
#
# COMPACT_ATOMS: atom_id res chain seq x y z
N MET A 1 -8.58 -2.58 19.48
CA MET A 1 -9.16 -3.61 18.60
C MET A 1 -8.39 -4.92 18.67
N PHE A 2 -7.05 -4.91 18.51
CA PHE A 2 -6.22 -6.13 18.58
C PHE A 2 -6.48 -6.98 19.83
N SER A 3 -6.37 -6.42 21.03
CA SER A 3 -6.59 -7.15 22.29
C SER A 3 -8.01 -7.74 22.40
N SER A 4 -9.00 -7.06 21.83
CA SER A 4 -10.38 -7.56 21.81
C SER A 4 -10.54 -8.78 20.91
N VAL A 5 -9.88 -8.79 19.74
CA VAL A 5 -9.90 -9.94 18.82
C VAL A 5 -9.18 -11.13 19.42
N VAL A 6 -8.00 -10.91 20.03
CA VAL A 6 -7.26 -11.96 20.76
C VAL A 6 -8.12 -12.54 21.87
N HIS A 7 -8.73 -11.69 22.69
CA HIS A 7 -9.58 -12.15 23.80
C HIS A 7 -10.79 -12.96 23.32
N ILE A 8 -11.44 -12.55 22.22
CA ILE A 8 -12.56 -13.32 21.64
C ILE A 8 -12.08 -14.69 21.16
N LEU A 9 -10.91 -14.78 20.52
CA LEU A 9 -10.37 -16.06 20.06
C LEU A 9 -9.99 -16.97 21.24
N GLU A 10 -9.42 -16.42 22.30
CA GLU A 10 -9.13 -17.16 23.54
C GLU A 10 -10.41 -17.69 24.19
N ILE A 11 -11.46 -16.86 24.28
CA ILE A 11 -12.80 -17.28 24.73
C ILE A 11 -13.29 -18.46 23.87
N VAL A 12 -13.25 -18.34 22.55
CA VAL A 12 -13.74 -19.40 21.65
C VAL A 12 -13.00 -20.72 21.88
N LEU A 13 -11.71 -20.69 22.24
CA LEU A 13 -10.92 -21.88 22.55
C LEU A 13 -11.26 -22.56 23.90
N GLU A 14 -11.80 -21.80 24.85
CA GLU A 14 -12.19 -22.29 26.18
C GLU A 14 -13.60 -22.88 26.23
N TYR A 15 -14.47 -22.53 25.28
CA TYR A 15 -15.85 -23.00 25.24
C TYR A 15 -15.99 -24.39 24.57
N ASP A 16 -17.08 -25.09 24.88
CA ASP A 16 -17.41 -26.40 24.30
C ASP A 16 -18.01 -26.25 22.90
N ILE A 17 -17.16 -25.85 21.96
CA ILE A 17 -17.46 -25.69 20.52
C ILE A 17 -16.97 -26.91 19.72
N SER A 18 -17.39 -27.01 18.45
CA SER A 18 -16.96 -28.12 17.60
C SER A 18 -15.44 -28.16 17.46
N SER A 19 -14.88 -29.36 17.30
CA SER A 19 -13.42 -29.54 17.10
C SER A 19 -12.90 -28.75 15.89
N GLU A 20 -13.72 -28.50 14.89
CA GLU A 20 -13.40 -27.71 13.70
C GLU A 20 -13.24 -26.23 14.06
N GLN A 21 -14.24 -25.64 14.71
CA GLN A 21 -14.21 -24.24 15.15
C GLN A 21 -13.05 -23.96 16.11
N ARG A 22 -12.72 -24.93 16.97
CA ARG A 22 -11.58 -24.84 17.89
C ARG A 22 -10.25 -24.81 17.13
N GLY A 23 -10.13 -25.64 16.09
CA GLY A 23 -8.96 -25.64 15.20
C GLY A 23 -8.80 -24.33 14.44
N GLU A 24 -9.90 -23.77 13.92
CA GLU A 24 -9.91 -22.48 13.23
C GLU A 24 -9.50 -21.32 14.15
N ALA A 25 -10.10 -21.24 15.33
CA ALA A 25 -9.78 -20.20 16.31
C ALA A 25 -8.30 -20.24 16.73
N PHE A 26 -7.76 -21.45 16.90
CA PHE A 26 -6.34 -21.63 17.22
C PHE A 26 -5.44 -21.15 16.08
N ALA A 27 -5.74 -21.53 14.83
CA ALA A 27 -4.98 -21.10 13.66
C ALA A 27 -5.03 -19.58 13.45
N LEU A 28 -6.19 -18.96 13.66
CA LEU A 28 -6.34 -17.51 13.60
C LEU A 28 -5.56 -16.81 14.69
N LEU A 29 -5.59 -17.34 15.93
CA LEU A 29 -4.85 -16.78 17.06
C LEU A 29 -3.33 -16.83 16.81
N ASP A 30 -2.80 -17.98 16.39
CA ASP A 30 -1.38 -18.14 16.04
C ASP A 30 -0.97 -17.23 14.86
N SER A 31 -1.86 -17.03 13.88
CA SER A 31 -1.62 -16.12 12.76
C SER A 31 -1.58 -14.65 13.21
N ILE A 32 -2.59 -14.18 13.95
CA ILE A 32 -2.70 -12.80 14.43
C ILE A 32 -1.58 -12.45 15.42
N GLN A 33 -1.15 -13.41 16.24
CA GLN A 33 -0.04 -13.24 17.18
C GLN A 33 1.34 -13.51 16.56
N SER A 34 1.45 -13.49 15.22
CA SER A 34 2.73 -13.59 14.54
C SER A 34 3.31 -12.21 14.21
N PHE A 35 4.65 -12.12 14.22
CA PHE A 35 5.36 -10.94 13.74
C PHE A 35 5.04 -10.65 12.27
N TYR A 36 4.92 -11.69 11.43
CA TYR A 36 4.58 -11.55 10.02
C TYR A 36 3.21 -10.88 9.82
N CYS A 37 2.18 -11.29 10.56
CA CYS A 37 0.86 -10.65 10.48
C CYS A 37 0.93 -9.19 10.93
N SER A 38 1.61 -8.92 12.05
CA SER A 38 1.81 -7.55 12.55
C SER A 38 2.51 -6.66 11.54
N PHE A 39 3.56 -7.17 10.89
CA PHE A 39 4.30 -6.49 9.83
C PHE A 39 3.37 -6.15 8.65
N CYS A 40 2.66 -7.15 8.11
CA CYS A 40 1.75 -6.97 6.98
C CYS A 40 0.61 -5.98 7.30
N LEU A 41 0.02 -6.06 8.49
CA LEU A 41 -1.04 -5.14 8.91
C LEU A 41 -0.55 -3.69 8.97
N HIS A 42 0.64 -3.45 9.51
CA HIS A 42 1.21 -2.10 9.54
C HIS A 42 1.58 -1.59 8.14
N LEU A 43 2.12 -2.46 7.28
CA LEU A 43 2.44 -2.11 5.90
C LEU A 43 1.18 -1.73 5.11
N MET A 44 0.14 -2.56 5.20
CA MET A 44 -1.16 -2.29 4.57
C MET A 44 -1.78 -1.00 5.10
N LYS A 45 -1.73 -0.76 6.42
CA LYS A 45 -2.25 0.47 7.02
C LYS A 45 -1.59 1.71 6.45
N ASP A 46 -0.26 1.72 6.33
CA ASP A 46 0.48 2.87 5.80
C ASP A 46 0.19 3.09 4.31
N ILE A 47 0.21 2.03 3.50
CA ILE A 47 -0.07 2.09 2.06
C ILE A 47 -1.51 2.57 1.83
N LEU A 48 -2.49 1.93 2.46
CA LEU A 48 -3.89 2.30 2.35
C LEU A 48 -4.13 3.73 2.85
N GLY A 49 -3.42 4.15 3.90
CA GLY A 49 -3.47 5.53 4.38
C GLY A 49 -2.97 6.55 3.34
N ILE A 50 -1.93 6.22 2.58
CA ILE A 50 -1.42 7.08 1.48
C ILE A 50 -2.40 7.09 0.30
N THR A 51 -3.02 5.96 -0.02
CA THR A 51 -3.91 5.84 -1.19
C THR A 51 -5.37 6.19 -0.90
N ALA A 52 -5.77 6.36 0.37
CA ALA A 52 -7.15 6.63 0.76
C ALA A 52 -7.68 7.93 0.15
N GLU A 53 -6.94 9.03 0.30
CA GLU A 53 -7.33 10.33 -0.26
C GLU A 53 -7.49 10.29 -1.78
N LEU A 54 -6.57 9.60 -2.46
CA LEU A 54 -6.64 9.38 -3.91
C LEU A 54 -7.87 8.55 -4.27
N SER A 55 -8.11 7.44 -3.56
CA SER A 55 -9.27 6.58 -3.76
C SER A 55 -10.58 7.35 -3.61
N ASP A 56 -10.70 8.15 -2.56
CA ASP A 56 -11.88 9.00 -2.31
C ASP A 56 -12.06 10.02 -3.45
N ALA A 57 -10.99 10.69 -3.88
CA ALA A 57 -11.07 11.66 -4.97
C ALA A 57 -11.50 11.02 -6.30
N LEU A 58 -10.99 9.83 -6.61
CA LEU A 58 -11.35 9.08 -7.81
C LEU A 58 -12.79 8.53 -7.77
N GLN A 59 -13.38 8.33 -6.59
CA GLN A 59 -14.74 7.79 -6.46
C GLN A 59 -15.84 8.86 -6.37
N ARG A 60 -15.48 10.16 -6.33
CA ARG A 60 -16.47 11.25 -6.28
C ARG A 60 -17.31 11.31 -7.55
N LYS A 61 -18.61 11.58 -7.40
CA LYS A 61 -19.56 11.75 -8.52
C LYS A 61 -19.16 12.89 -9.47
N TYR A 62 -18.63 13.98 -8.92
CA TYR A 62 -18.14 15.13 -9.67
C TYR A 62 -16.64 15.23 -9.42
N GLN A 63 -15.85 14.68 -10.34
CA GLN A 63 -14.40 14.64 -10.21
C GLN A 63 -13.79 15.97 -10.63
N ASP A 64 -13.00 16.56 -9.75
CA ASP A 64 -12.03 17.59 -10.12
C ASP A 64 -10.77 16.87 -10.60
N ILE A 65 -10.60 16.82 -11.92
CA ILE A 65 -9.50 16.08 -12.54
C ILE A 65 -8.14 16.68 -12.19
N VAL A 66 -8.05 17.99 -11.96
CA VAL A 66 -6.80 18.66 -11.58
C VAL A 66 -6.41 18.21 -10.18
N ASN A 67 -7.38 18.22 -9.25
CA ASN A 67 -7.16 17.73 -7.90
C ASN A 67 -6.81 16.22 -7.89
N ALA A 68 -7.51 15.40 -8.68
CA ALA A 68 -7.24 13.96 -8.76
C ALA A 68 -5.82 13.69 -9.27
N MET A 69 -5.37 14.36 -10.33
CA MET A 69 -4.00 14.19 -10.84
C MET A 69 -2.94 14.69 -9.86
N SER A 70 -3.23 15.77 -9.10
CA SER A 70 -2.36 16.21 -8.01
C SER A 70 -2.22 15.13 -6.92
N LEU A 71 -3.33 14.51 -6.51
CA LEU A 71 -3.33 13.42 -5.53
C LEU A 71 -2.58 12.18 -6.03
N VAL A 72 -2.69 11.83 -7.32
CA VAL A 72 -1.87 10.75 -7.92
C VAL A 72 -0.39 11.03 -7.69
N GLN A 73 0.08 12.25 -8.00
CA GLN A 73 1.48 12.61 -7.85
C GLN A 73 1.92 12.59 -6.37
N ILE A 74 1.10 13.13 -5.48
CA ILE A 74 1.36 13.12 -4.03
C ILE A 74 1.45 11.69 -3.49
N SER A 75 0.53 10.80 -3.88
CA SER A 75 0.56 9.39 -3.47
C SER A 75 1.82 8.68 -3.96
N LYS A 76 2.25 8.90 -5.21
CA LYS A 76 3.51 8.35 -5.75
C LYS A 76 4.72 8.83 -4.94
N ILE A 77 4.83 10.13 -4.67
CA ILE A 77 5.92 10.70 -3.87
C ILE A 77 5.95 10.09 -2.46
N ARG A 78 4.79 9.98 -1.80
CA ARG A 78 4.70 9.44 -0.44
C ARG A 78 5.05 7.96 -0.37
N LEU A 79 4.66 7.16 -1.37
CA LEU A 79 5.04 5.75 -1.47
C LEU A 79 6.54 5.58 -1.72
N GLN A 80 7.13 6.40 -2.59
CA GLN A 80 8.57 6.39 -2.87
C GLN A 80 9.38 6.78 -1.61
N ASP A 81 8.97 7.84 -0.92
CA ASP A 81 9.60 8.26 0.34
C ASP A 81 9.48 7.18 1.43
N MET A 82 8.33 6.49 1.51
CA MET A 82 8.17 5.35 2.41
C MET A 82 9.16 4.23 2.10
N ARG A 83 9.35 3.93 0.82
CA ARG A 83 10.27 2.90 0.35
C ARG A 83 11.73 3.24 0.68
N ASP A 84 12.15 4.45 0.34
CA ASP A 84 13.57 4.79 0.36
C ASP A 84 14.06 5.22 1.75
N ASN A 85 13.19 5.86 2.54
CA ASN A 85 13.60 6.54 3.77
C ASN A 85 12.93 6.04 5.05
N LYS A 86 11.83 5.28 4.99
CA LYS A 86 11.01 4.98 6.18
C LYS A 86 11.17 3.56 6.74
N TRP A 87 12.08 2.75 6.21
CA TRP A 87 12.31 1.40 6.71
C TRP A 87 12.57 1.35 8.22
N ASP A 88 13.52 2.14 8.74
CA ASP A 88 13.92 2.07 10.15
C ASP A 88 12.80 2.52 11.09
N ALA A 89 12.08 3.59 10.73
CA ALA A 89 10.92 4.06 11.47
C ALA A 89 9.77 3.03 11.45
N PHE A 90 9.55 2.40 10.28
CA PHE A 90 8.53 1.38 10.09
C PHE A 90 8.81 0.15 10.97
N ILE A 91 10.01 -0.42 10.89
CA ILE A 91 10.35 -1.65 11.61
C ILE A 91 10.40 -1.42 13.12
N THR A 92 10.83 -0.24 13.57
CA THR A 92 10.79 0.16 14.98
C THR A 92 9.36 0.16 15.51
N ARG A 93 8.44 0.77 14.75
CA ARG A 93 7.02 0.84 15.15
C ARG A 93 6.37 -0.56 15.21
N VAL A 94 6.66 -1.42 14.23
CA VAL A 94 6.17 -2.82 14.24
C VAL A 94 6.74 -3.58 15.46
N SER A 95 8.03 -3.42 15.73
CA SER A 95 8.69 -4.09 16.87
C SER A 95 8.11 -3.63 18.21
N LEU A 96 7.86 -2.33 18.38
CA LEU A 96 7.22 -1.78 19.58
C LEU A 96 5.81 -2.35 19.78
N PHE A 97 5.01 -2.42 18.72
CA PHE A 97 3.69 -3.05 18.77
C PHE A 97 3.77 -4.53 19.18
N CYS A 98 4.73 -5.28 18.63
CA CYS A 98 4.92 -6.68 18.98
C CYS A 98 5.32 -6.84 20.46
N VAL A 99 6.21 -5.99 20.97
CA VAL A 99 6.60 -5.99 22.39
C VAL A 99 5.40 -5.68 23.30
N GLU A 100 4.61 -4.65 22.97
CA GLU A 100 3.41 -4.27 23.72
C GLU A 100 2.41 -5.42 23.83
N HIS A 101 2.25 -6.19 22.74
CA HIS A 101 1.31 -7.30 22.66
C HIS A 101 1.93 -8.68 22.93
N LYS A 102 3.17 -8.73 23.44
CA LYS A 102 3.90 -9.97 23.77
C LYS A 102 4.04 -10.94 22.58
N ILE A 103 4.08 -10.40 21.36
CA ILE A 103 4.37 -11.15 20.13
C ILE A 103 5.88 -11.35 20.02
N ILE A 104 6.29 -12.58 19.73
CA ILE A 104 7.70 -12.94 19.56
C ILE A 104 8.26 -12.22 18.33
N THR A 105 9.22 -11.34 18.55
CA THR A 105 9.92 -10.60 17.48
C THR A 105 11.16 -11.39 17.07
N PRO A 106 11.33 -11.71 15.77
CA PRO A 106 12.54 -12.39 15.30
C PRO A 106 13.75 -11.45 15.34
N ASP A 107 14.94 -11.98 15.62
CA ASP A 107 16.18 -11.25 15.38
C ASP A 107 16.34 -11.06 13.87
N LEU A 108 16.51 -9.81 13.44
CA LEU A 108 16.66 -9.47 12.01
C LEU A 108 17.96 -10.01 11.40
N ASN A 109 18.99 -10.26 12.23
CA ASN A 109 20.26 -10.82 11.78
C ASN A 109 20.24 -12.35 11.72
N ASP A 110 19.26 -13.00 12.34
CA ASP A 110 19.12 -14.45 12.30
C ASP A 110 18.72 -14.95 10.91
N LYS A 111 19.02 -16.24 10.69
CA LYS A 111 18.58 -16.96 9.50
C LYS A 111 17.05 -17.03 9.47
N TRP A 112 16.47 -16.58 8.38
CA TRP A 112 15.06 -16.74 8.09
C TRP A 112 14.73 -18.22 7.87
N VAL A 113 13.64 -18.66 8.49
CA VAL A 113 13.13 -20.02 8.36
C VAL A 113 11.67 -19.96 7.96
N ALA A 114 11.35 -20.43 6.75
CA ALA A 114 9.98 -20.61 6.31
C ALA A 114 9.24 -21.56 7.25
N ARG A 115 8.10 -21.12 7.82
CA ARG A 115 7.20 -22.03 8.56
C ARG A 115 6.75 -23.17 7.63
N GLY A 116 7.03 -24.41 8.02
CA GLY A 116 6.48 -25.62 7.38
C GLY A 116 7.15 -26.12 6.10
N ARG A 117 8.33 -25.62 5.69
CA ARG A 117 9.06 -26.12 4.50
C ARG A 117 10.39 -26.81 4.83
N SER A 118 10.73 -27.82 4.03
CA SER A 118 12.00 -28.55 4.08
C SER A 118 13.19 -27.65 3.75
N ARG A 119 14.28 -27.78 4.51
CA ARG A 119 15.54 -27.00 4.41
C ARG A 119 16.41 -27.33 3.19
N ARG A 120 15.97 -28.20 2.27
CA ARG A 120 16.84 -28.70 1.19
C ARG A 120 16.99 -27.67 0.07
N GLY A 121 18.14 -26.98 0.05
CA GLY A 121 18.63 -26.22 -1.10
C GLY A 121 18.25 -24.74 -1.18
N HIS A 122 17.71 -24.15 -0.12
CA HIS A 122 17.51 -22.69 -0.08
C HIS A 122 18.77 -21.97 0.39
N GLN A 123 19.09 -20.86 -0.28
CA GLN A 123 20.16 -19.94 0.08
C GLN A 123 19.92 -19.41 1.50
N GLU A 124 20.97 -19.32 2.32
CA GLU A 124 20.86 -18.80 3.68
C GLU A 124 20.46 -17.32 3.63
N MET A 125 19.18 -17.05 3.93
CA MET A 125 18.60 -15.70 3.90
C MET A 125 18.40 -15.21 5.32
N THR A 126 18.63 -13.92 5.59
CA THR A 126 18.37 -13.32 6.91
C THR A 126 16.92 -12.85 7.02
N ASN A 127 16.41 -12.75 8.25
CA ASN A 127 15.11 -12.14 8.51
C ASN A 127 15.05 -10.70 7.99
N LEU A 128 16.13 -9.93 8.11
CA LEU A 128 16.22 -8.58 7.55
C LEU A 128 15.98 -8.57 6.04
N HIS A 129 16.64 -9.45 5.29
CA HIS A 129 16.46 -9.51 3.85
C HIS A 129 15.01 -9.88 3.51
N HIS A 130 14.46 -10.90 4.15
CA HIS A 130 13.09 -11.34 3.90
C HIS A 130 12.06 -10.21 4.13
N TYR A 131 12.10 -9.56 5.29
CA TYR A 131 11.12 -8.52 5.60
C TYR A 131 11.35 -7.22 4.80
N ARG A 132 12.61 -6.80 4.63
CA ARG A 132 12.91 -5.53 3.96
C ARG A 132 12.84 -5.64 2.43
N VAL A 133 13.44 -6.66 1.86
CA VAL A 133 13.56 -6.81 0.41
C VAL A 133 12.35 -7.52 -0.16
N ASP A 134 12.08 -8.75 0.27
CA ASP A 134 11.04 -9.59 -0.35
C ASP A 134 9.61 -9.10 -0.08
N ILE A 135 9.41 -8.37 1.02
CA ILE A 135 8.09 -7.89 1.42
C ILE A 135 8.00 -6.38 1.28
N PHE A 136 8.76 -5.61 2.07
CA PHE A 136 8.57 -4.16 2.14
C PHE A 136 8.84 -3.46 0.80
N TYR A 137 10.00 -3.70 0.18
CA TYR A 137 10.31 -3.13 -1.13
C TYR A 137 9.41 -3.71 -2.21
N THR A 138 9.24 -5.03 -2.28
CA THR A 138 8.40 -5.66 -3.31
C THR A 138 6.97 -5.11 -3.31
N VAL A 139 6.33 -4.99 -2.14
CA VAL A 139 4.95 -4.48 -2.06
C VAL A 139 4.90 -3.01 -2.47
N LEU A 140 5.83 -2.16 -2.00
CA LEU A 140 5.85 -0.73 -2.37
C LEU A 140 6.15 -0.53 -3.86
N ASP A 141 7.06 -1.31 -4.42
CA ASP A 141 7.38 -1.30 -5.85
C ASP A 141 6.18 -1.72 -6.69
N MET A 142 5.42 -2.74 -6.26
CA MET A 142 4.17 -3.11 -6.92
C MET A 142 3.15 -1.97 -6.91
N GLN A 143 2.97 -1.27 -5.78
CA GLN A 143 2.03 -0.14 -5.71
C GLN A 143 2.47 1.03 -6.60
N LEU A 144 3.77 1.37 -6.59
CA LEU A 144 4.33 2.41 -7.43
C LEU A 144 4.20 2.07 -8.92
N GLN A 145 4.51 0.82 -9.30
CA GLN A 145 4.38 0.33 -10.66
C GLN A 145 2.93 0.41 -11.12
N GLU A 146 1.97 -0.01 -10.29
CA GLU A 146 0.56 0.04 -10.63
C GLU A 146 0.06 1.48 -10.87
N LEU A 147 0.45 2.42 -10.01
CA LEU A 147 0.13 3.83 -10.20
C LEU A 147 0.79 4.42 -11.45
N ASN A 148 2.02 4.02 -11.76
CA ASN A 148 2.72 4.48 -12.96
C ASN A 148 2.11 3.91 -14.25
N ASN A 149 1.65 2.66 -14.23
CA ASN A 149 0.99 2.03 -15.36
C ASN A 149 -0.39 2.66 -15.64
N ARG A 150 -1.18 2.92 -14.59
CA ARG A 150 -2.52 3.52 -14.72
C ARG A 150 -2.48 5.01 -15.05
N PHE A 151 -1.56 5.75 -14.43
CA PHE A 151 -1.40 7.19 -14.56
C PHE A 151 -0.01 7.51 -15.09
N THR A 152 0.20 7.24 -16.38
CA THR A 152 1.43 7.59 -17.08
C THR A 152 1.56 9.11 -17.15
N GLU A 153 2.80 9.61 -17.27
CA GLU A 153 3.05 11.06 -17.41
C GLU A 153 2.25 11.65 -18.57
N ALA A 154 2.26 10.99 -19.74
CA ALA A 154 1.49 11.39 -20.90
C ALA A 154 -0.03 11.46 -20.63
N ASN A 155 -0.60 10.45 -19.97
CA ASN A 155 -2.03 10.44 -19.65
C ASN A 155 -2.36 11.55 -18.64
N THR A 156 -1.53 11.73 -17.61
CA THR A 156 -1.75 12.80 -16.62
C THR A 156 -1.64 14.19 -17.25
N GLU A 157 -0.68 14.41 -18.16
CA GLU A 157 -0.53 15.68 -18.87
C GLU A 157 -1.71 15.93 -19.82
N LEU A 158 -2.16 14.91 -20.55
CA LEU A 158 -3.33 14.99 -21.41
C LEU A 158 -4.58 15.40 -20.61
N LEU A 159 -4.84 14.74 -19.47
CA LEU A 159 -5.99 15.04 -18.62
C LEU A 159 -5.90 16.46 -18.02
N LEU A 160 -4.71 16.90 -17.64
CA LEU A 160 -4.48 18.27 -17.16
C LEU A 160 -4.66 19.33 -18.25
N CYS A 161 -4.38 18.98 -19.51
CA CYS A 161 -4.65 19.85 -20.66
C CYS A 161 -6.15 19.93 -20.94
N ILE A 162 -6.86 18.80 -20.99
CA ILE A 162 -8.31 18.76 -21.20
C ILE A 162 -9.06 19.52 -20.09
N ALA A 163 -8.55 19.51 -18.86
CA ALA A 163 -9.13 20.25 -17.75
C ALA A 163 -9.32 21.76 -18.02
N CYS A 164 -8.49 22.35 -18.90
CA CYS A 164 -8.62 23.77 -19.25
C CYS A 164 -9.84 24.08 -20.13
N LEU A 165 -10.42 23.04 -20.75
CA LEU A 165 -11.64 23.11 -21.56
C LEU A 165 -12.90 22.80 -20.75
N ASN A 166 -12.80 22.69 -19.43
CA ASN A 166 -13.96 22.44 -18.59
C ASN A 166 -14.90 23.67 -18.59
N PRO A 167 -16.13 23.55 -19.11
CA PRO A 167 -17.09 24.67 -19.12
C PRO A 167 -17.64 24.96 -17.72
N SER A 168 -17.43 24.05 -16.76
CA SER A 168 -17.81 24.26 -15.36
C SER A 168 -17.11 25.52 -14.83
N ASN A 169 -17.90 26.41 -14.23
CA ASN A 169 -17.41 27.71 -13.78
C ASN A 169 -16.82 28.57 -14.91
N LEU A 170 -17.50 28.61 -16.06
CA LEU A 170 -17.22 29.54 -17.18
C LEU A 170 -15.77 29.48 -17.69
N PHE A 171 -15.21 28.28 -17.81
CA PHE A 171 -13.82 28.08 -18.26
C PHE A 171 -12.77 28.79 -17.39
N SER A 172 -13.03 28.94 -16.08
CA SER A 172 -12.09 29.55 -15.13
C SER A 172 -10.68 28.92 -15.14
N ALA A 173 -10.55 27.65 -15.53
CA ALA A 173 -9.28 26.93 -15.65
C ALA A 173 -8.62 27.06 -17.05
N PHE A 174 -9.16 27.88 -17.95
CA PHE A 174 -8.64 28.05 -19.31
C PHE A 174 -7.19 28.52 -19.31
N ASN A 175 -6.38 27.87 -20.13
CA ASN A 175 -4.97 28.20 -20.28
C ASN A 175 -4.54 27.91 -21.72
N LYS A 176 -4.07 28.97 -22.41
CA LYS A 176 -3.68 28.90 -23.82
C LYS A 176 -2.48 27.96 -24.05
N ASP A 177 -1.51 27.95 -23.15
CA ASP A 177 -0.32 27.10 -23.29
C ASP A 177 -0.68 25.62 -23.18
N LYS A 178 -1.58 25.27 -22.25
CA LYS A 178 -2.14 23.92 -22.14
C LYS A 178 -2.93 23.51 -23.38
N LEU A 179 -3.65 24.45 -24.00
CA LEU A 179 -4.38 24.18 -25.25
C LEU A 179 -3.42 23.93 -26.43
N ILE A 180 -2.35 24.71 -26.54
CA ILE A 180 -1.31 24.51 -27.56
C ILE A 180 -0.62 23.16 -27.34
N LYS A 181 -0.28 22.81 -26.10
CA LYS A 181 0.23 21.49 -25.75
C LYS A 181 -0.72 20.38 -26.17
N LEU A 182 -2.02 20.52 -25.91
CA LEU A 182 -3.03 19.55 -26.34
C LEU A 182 -3.03 19.37 -27.87
N ALA A 183 -3.00 20.46 -28.64
CA ALA A 183 -2.96 20.39 -30.10
C ALA A 183 -1.67 19.70 -30.60
N ASN A 184 -0.54 19.93 -29.93
CA ASN A 184 0.74 19.28 -30.24
C ASN A 184 0.75 17.78 -29.93
N LEU A 185 -0.12 17.29 -29.03
CA LEU A 185 -0.29 15.84 -28.78
C LEU A 185 -1.03 15.14 -29.92
N TYR A 186 -1.81 15.88 -30.72
CA TYR A 186 -2.60 15.37 -31.84
C TYR A 186 -2.33 16.15 -33.14
N PRO A 187 -1.06 16.23 -33.60
CA PRO A 187 -0.71 17.12 -34.70
C PRO A 187 -1.48 16.80 -35.99
N SER A 188 -1.76 15.50 -36.24
CA SER A 188 -2.52 15.03 -37.39
C SER A 188 -3.97 15.52 -37.45
N ASP A 189 -4.58 15.83 -36.30
CA ASP A 189 -5.97 16.30 -36.23
C ASP A 189 -6.08 17.82 -36.45
N PHE A 190 -4.94 18.54 -36.39
CA PHE A 190 -4.87 20.00 -36.52
C PHE A 190 -4.00 20.47 -37.70
N THR A 191 -3.43 19.56 -38.47
CA THR A 191 -2.81 19.85 -39.77
C THR A 191 -3.89 19.95 -40.87
N PRO A 192 -3.91 21.02 -41.69
CA PRO A 192 -4.89 21.23 -42.77
C PRO A 192 -4.87 20.19 -43.89
#